data_AF-A0A7S0DP76-F1
#
_entry.id   AF-A0A7S0DP76-F1
#
_cell.length_a   1.000
_cell.length_b   1.000
_cell.length_c   1.000
_cell.angle_alpha   90.00
_cell.angle_beta   90.00
_cell.angle_gamma   90.00
#
_symmetry.space_group_name_H-M   'P 1'
#
loop_
_entity.id
_entity.type
_entity.pdbx_description
1 polymer ?
#
loop_
_entity_poly.entity_id
_entity_poly.type
_entity_poly.pdbx_seq_one_letter_code
_entity_poly.pdbx_strand_id
1 'polypeptide(L)'
;GLMLFAGRIHLAHPFKESRFYSMSGQQDMPPKGGFPQINYKRNIPKSRIPGLMLFAGFGIVAAYTGYKVMSYNWAERARREKAVVVRTKDLNDMQRREDIKNFMRTRQQFEEEYKKGGGGHH
;
A
#
# COMPACT_ATOMS: atom_id res chain seq x y z
N GLY A 1 95.93 -72.75 -38.16
CA GLY A 1 96.04 -72.08 -39.47
C GLY A 1 94.68 -71.52 -39.82
N LEU A 2 94.61 -70.20 -39.91
CA LEU A 2 93.42 -69.41 -40.22
C LEU A 2 92.99 -69.65 -41.69
N MET A 3 91.73 -69.97 -41.95
CA MET A 3 91.11 -69.73 -43.26
C MET A 3 89.68 -69.24 -43.08
N LEU A 4 89.51 -67.96 -43.37
CA LEU A 4 88.24 -67.29 -43.61
C LEU A 4 87.57 -67.87 -44.86
N PHE A 5 86.27 -68.17 -44.79
CA PHE A 5 85.41 -68.13 -45.98
C PHE A 5 83.94 -67.85 -45.62
N ALA A 6 83.48 -66.69 -46.11
CA ALA A 6 82.16 -66.33 -46.64
C ALA A 6 80.85 -66.78 -45.97
N GLY A 7 79.91 -65.82 -45.89
CA GLY A 7 78.48 -66.10 -46.01
C GLY A 7 77.64 -65.68 -44.80
N ARG A 8 77.44 -64.37 -44.59
CA ARG A 8 76.44 -63.85 -43.65
C ARG A 8 75.05 -63.98 -44.28
N ILE A 9 74.40 -65.10 -43.98
CA ILE A 9 73.06 -65.45 -44.44
C ILE A 9 72.05 -64.46 -43.84
N HIS A 10 71.42 -63.67 -44.71
CA HIS A 10 70.24 -62.87 -44.40
C HIS A 10 69.03 -63.79 -44.21
N LEU A 11 68.69 -64.13 -42.98
CA LEU A 11 67.39 -64.69 -42.61
C LEU A 11 66.87 -63.97 -41.36
N ALA A 12 66.40 -62.75 -41.56
CA ALA A 12 65.49 -62.09 -40.64
C ALA A 12 64.18 -61.89 -41.40
N HIS A 13 63.17 -62.69 -41.08
CA HIS A 13 61.80 -62.40 -41.50
C HIS A 13 61.40 -61.07 -40.84
N PRO A 14 60.98 -60.03 -41.59
CA PRO A 14 60.43 -58.86 -40.95
C PRO A 14 59.09 -59.26 -40.31
N PHE A 15 59.07 -59.28 -38.98
CA PHE A 15 57.87 -59.34 -38.16
C PHE A 15 56.91 -58.26 -38.65
N LYS A 16 55.79 -58.69 -39.24
CA LYS A 16 54.80 -57.80 -39.85
C LYS A 16 54.05 -57.09 -38.72
N GLU A 17 54.44 -55.87 -38.43
CA GLU A 17 53.80 -55.00 -37.45
C GLU A 17 52.31 -54.90 -37.77
N SER A 18 51.47 -55.34 -36.82
CA SER A 18 50.01 -55.26 -36.94
C SER A 18 49.62 -53.78 -37.00
N ARG A 19 49.03 -53.37 -38.12
CA ARG A 19 48.40 -52.05 -38.23
C ARG A 19 47.23 -51.99 -37.25
N PHE A 20 47.48 -51.47 -36.06
CA PHE A 20 46.44 -51.04 -35.15
C PHE A 20 45.68 -49.90 -35.83
N TYR A 21 44.49 -50.19 -36.34
CA TYR A 21 43.53 -49.13 -36.64
C TYR A 21 43.24 -48.43 -35.33
N SER A 22 43.56 -47.13 -35.22
CA SER A 22 43.00 -46.34 -34.13
C SER A 22 41.50 -46.35 -34.35
N MET A 23 40.75 -47.01 -33.46
CA MET A 23 39.32 -46.74 -33.36
C MET A 23 39.22 -45.28 -32.94
N SER A 24 39.08 -44.40 -33.94
CA SER A 24 38.83 -42.99 -33.73
C SER A 24 37.42 -42.85 -33.21
N GLY A 25 37.24 -43.11 -31.92
CA GLY A 25 36.08 -42.61 -31.21
C GLY A 25 36.15 -41.09 -31.31
N GLN A 26 35.22 -40.48 -32.06
CA GLN A 26 34.95 -39.06 -31.91
C GLN A 26 34.43 -38.88 -30.49
N GLN A 27 35.32 -38.49 -29.58
CA GLN A 27 34.94 -38.06 -28.26
C GLN A 27 34.19 -36.75 -28.41
N ASP A 28 32.94 -36.71 -27.95
CA ASP A 28 32.17 -35.47 -27.87
C ASP A 28 32.83 -34.56 -26.84
N MET A 29 33.63 -33.63 -27.35
CA MET A 29 34.28 -32.60 -26.56
C MET A 29 33.47 -31.31 -26.61
N PRO A 30 33.53 -30.49 -25.54
CA PRO A 30 32.94 -29.16 -25.60
C PRO A 30 33.56 -28.36 -26.75
N PRO A 31 32.80 -27.43 -27.35
CA PRO A 31 33.30 -26.60 -28.43
C PRO A 31 34.58 -25.86 -28.00
N LYS A 32 35.53 -25.71 -28.92
CA LYS A 32 36.77 -24.94 -28.70
C LYS A 32 36.37 -23.48 -28.40
N GLY A 33 36.33 -23.12 -27.12
CA GLY A 33 35.79 -21.84 -26.63
C GLY A 33 34.83 -21.96 -25.41
N GLY A 34 34.37 -23.17 -25.09
CA GLY A 34 33.48 -23.41 -23.95
C GLY A 34 32.03 -22.99 -24.20
N PHE A 35 31.16 -23.24 -23.23
CA PHE A 35 29.77 -22.81 -23.27
C PHE A 35 29.63 -21.33 -22.86
N PRO A 36 28.61 -20.62 -23.36
CA PRO A 36 28.32 -19.27 -22.90
C PRO A 36 28.06 -19.27 -21.38
N GLN A 37 28.47 -18.18 -20.72
CA GLN A 37 28.26 -18.04 -19.28
C GLN A 37 26.77 -17.96 -18.96
N ILE A 38 26.26 -18.97 -18.26
CA ILE A 38 24.87 -19.01 -17.81
C ILE A 38 24.76 -18.17 -16.54
N ASN A 39 23.84 -17.20 -16.54
CA ASN A 39 23.59 -16.38 -15.36
C ASN A 39 22.77 -17.18 -14.34
N TYR A 40 23.45 -17.77 -13.36
CA TYR A 40 22.85 -18.60 -12.31
C TYR A 40 22.21 -17.77 -11.17
N LYS A 41 22.43 -16.45 -11.16
CA LYS A 41 21.94 -15.57 -10.09
C LYS A 41 20.50 -15.13 -10.37
N ARG A 42 19.72 -14.99 -9.30
CA ARG A 42 18.36 -14.44 -9.38
C ARG A 42 18.42 -12.96 -9.77
N ASN A 43 17.87 -12.62 -10.93
CA ASN A 43 17.67 -11.24 -11.35
C ASN A 43 16.42 -10.64 -10.67
N ILE A 44 16.57 -10.15 -9.44
CA ILE A 44 15.49 -9.44 -8.74
C ILE A 44 15.56 -7.96 -9.15
N PRO A 45 14.51 -7.40 -9.78
CA PRO A 45 14.48 -5.98 -10.07
C PRO A 45 14.49 -5.19 -8.76
N LYS A 46 15.43 -4.24 -8.63
CA LYS A 46 15.44 -3.33 -7.48
C LYS A 46 14.21 -2.43 -7.55
N SER A 47 13.52 -2.27 -6.43
CA SER A 47 12.41 -1.31 -6.34
C SER A 47 12.88 0.06 -6.80
N ARG A 48 12.11 0.69 -7.69
CA ARG A 48 12.49 1.95 -8.35
C ARG A 48 12.28 3.17 -7.46
N ILE A 49 11.42 3.04 -6.45
CA ILE A 49 11.08 4.14 -5.54
C ILE A 49 11.82 3.91 -4.21
N PRO A 50 12.69 4.83 -3.79
CA PRO A 50 13.35 4.72 -2.50
C PRO A 50 12.32 4.94 -1.38
N GLY A 51 12.48 4.26 -0.25
CA GLY A 51 11.53 4.33 0.88
C GLY A 51 11.28 5.77 1.37
N LEU A 52 12.32 6.61 1.35
CA LEU A 52 12.20 8.02 1.73
C LEU A 52 11.20 8.80 0.85
N MET A 53 11.14 8.52 -0.45
CA MET A 53 10.20 9.18 -1.36
C MET A 53 8.75 8.79 -1.06
N LEU A 54 8.51 7.54 -0.64
CA LEU A 54 7.18 7.10 -0.23
C LEU A 54 6.71 7.85 1.03
N PHE A 55 7.59 7.95 2.03
CA PHE A 55 7.27 8.68 3.26
C PHE A 55 7.10 10.18 3.02
N ALA A 56 7.97 10.79 2.19
CA ALA A 56 7.84 12.20 1.83
C ALA A 56 6.53 12.46 1.07
N GLY A 57 6.20 11.64 0.08
CA GLY A 57 4.95 11.74 -0.66
C GLY A 57 3.73 11.62 0.25
N PHE A 58 3.71 10.62 1.14
CA PHE A 58 2.64 10.45 2.10
C PHE A 58 2.54 11.63 3.08
N GLY A 59 3.67 12.11 3.60
CA GLY A 59 3.73 13.23 4.53
C GLY A 59 3.14 14.51 3.93
N ILE A 60 3.45 14.80 2.67
CA ILE A 60 2.91 15.98 1.95
C ILE A 60 1.39 15.87 1.81
N VAL A 61 0.88 14.71 1.38
CA VAL A 61 -0.57 14.49 1.22
C VAL A 61 -1.29 14.59 2.56
N ALA A 62 -0.74 13.99 3.62
CA ALA A 62 -1.31 14.04 4.95
C ALA A 62 -1.34 15.49 5.50
N ALA A 63 -0.26 16.24 5.33
CA ALA A 63 -0.19 17.64 5.76
C ALA A 63 -1.22 18.52 5.03
N TYR A 64 -1.33 18.38 3.71
CA TYR A 64 -2.30 19.14 2.92
C TYR A 64 -3.74 18.81 3.31
N THR A 65 -4.05 17.52 3.44
CA THR A 65 -5.39 17.04 3.83
C THR A 65 -5.72 17.51 5.24
N GLY A 66 -4.78 17.42 6.17
CA GLY A 66 -4.93 17.91 7.55
C GLY A 66 -5.25 19.40 7.58
N TYR A 67 -4.51 20.22 6.83
CA TYR A 67 -4.78 21.65 6.72
C TYR A 67 -6.20 21.94 6.20
N LYS A 68 -6.63 21.27 5.13
CA LYS A 68 -7.97 21.47 4.55
C LYS A 68 -9.07 21.06 5.54
N VAL A 69 -8.95 19.91 6.20
CA VAL A 69 -9.91 19.45 7.20
C VAL A 69 -9.99 20.42 8.38
N MET A 70 -8.84 20.92 8.88
CA MET A 70 -8.84 21.91 9.96
C MET A 70 -9.55 23.20 9.56
N SER A 71 -9.26 23.72 8.35
CA SER A 71 -9.92 24.93 7.85
C SER A 71 -11.45 24.77 7.74
N TYR A 72 -11.91 23.59 7.30
CA TYR A 72 -13.32 23.28 7.20
C TYR A 72 -13.97 23.19 8.59
N ASN A 73 -13.32 22.52 9.54
CA ASN A 73 -13.82 22.38 10.91
C ASN A 73 -13.96 23.73 11.61
N TRP A 74 -13.05 24.67 11.37
CA TRP A 74 -13.18 26.03 11.90
C TRP A 74 -14.38 26.77 11.30
N ALA A 75 -14.56 26.68 9.99
CA ALA A 75 -15.72 27.29 9.31
C ALA A 75 -17.04 26.67 9.81
N GLU A 76 -17.07 25.35 9.99
CA GLU A 76 -18.24 24.62 10.48
C GLU A 76 -18.58 24.98 11.94
N ARG A 77 -17.57 25.15 12.81
CA ARG A 77 -17.78 25.66 14.18
C ARG A 77 -18.42 27.05 14.16
N ALA A 78 -17.90 27.96 13.35
CA ALA A 78 -18.47 29.30 13.22
C ALA A 78 -19.92 29.28 12.67
N ARG A 79 -20.26 28.33 11.78
CA ARG A 79 -21.64 28.14 11.31
C ARG A 79 -22.55 27.62 12.41
N ARG A 80 -22.09 26.66 13.20
CA ARG A 80 -22.84 26.09 14.33
C ARG A 80 -23.13 27.11 15.40
N GLU A 81 -22.13 27.94 15.75
CA GLU A 81 -22.31 29.03 16.71
C GLU A 81 -23.41 29.99 16.25
N LYS A 82 -23.41 30.40 14.97
CA LYS A 82 -24.48 31.23 14.39
C LYS A 82 -25.85 30.55 14.46
N ALA A 83 -25.91 29.25 14.14
CA ALA A 83 -27.16 28.49 14.21
C ALA A 83 -27.72 28.40 15.64
N VAL A 84 -26.85 28.23 16.64
CA VAL A 84 -27.23 28.22 18.05
C VAL A 84 -27.79 29.58 18.47
N VAL A 85 -27.15 30.68 18.07
CA VAL A 85 -27.62 32.05 18.40
C VAL A 85 -28.98 32.35 17.78
N VAL A 86 -29.24 31.91 16.54
CA VAL A 86 -30.56 32.06 15.92
C VAL A 86 -31.60 31.25 16.69
N ARG A 87 -31.30 29.98 16.99
CA ARG A 87 -32.19 29.10 17.73
C ARG A 87 -32.53 29.64 19.12
N THR A 88 -31.56 30.17 19.87
CA THR A 88 -31.82 30.70 21.22
C THR A 88 -32.71 31.94 21.19
N LYS A 89 -32.55 32.82 20.18
CA LYS A 89 -33.45 33.95 19.98
C LYS A 89 -34.88 33.48 19.70
N ASP A 90 -35.05 32.53 18.78
CA ASP A 90 -36.37 32.01 18.42
C ASP A 90 -37.03 31.29 19.61
N LEU A 91 -36.25 30.54 20.40
CA LEU A 91 -36.74 29.87 21.62
C LEU A 91 -37.27 30.89 22.64
N ASN A 92 -36.55 31.98 22.88
CA ASN A 92 -37.00 33.02 23.81
C ASN A 92 -38.31 33.66 23.35
N ASP A 93 -38.47 33.89 22.05
CA ASP A 93 -39.71 34.45 21.48
C ASP A 93 -40.88 33.47 21.57
N MET A 94 -40.63 32.19 21.28
CA MET A 94 -41.64 31.13 21.43
C MET A 94 -42.07 30.98 22.90
N GLN A 95 -41.12 30.97 23.84
CA GLN A 95 -41.39 30.90 25.27
C GLN A 95 -42.23 32.09 25.73
N ARG A 96 -41.86 33.32 25.33
CA ARG A 96 -42.62 34.54 25.64
C ARG A 96 -44.08 34.45 25.17
N ARG A 97 -44.32 33.94 23.96
CA ARG A 97 -45.67 33.78 23.41
C ARG A 97 -46.48 32.76 24.20
N GLU A 98 -45.85 31.64 24.56
CA GLU A 98 -46.48 30.57 25.32
C GLU A 98 -46.81 31.02 26.76
N ASP A 99 -45.90 31.72 27.41
CA ASP A 99 -46.10 32.30 28.74
C ASP A 99 -47.27 33.28 28.76
N ILE A 100 -47.39 34.16 27.75
CA ILE A 100 -48.56 35.05 27.60
C ILE A 100 -49.85 34.23 27.46
N LYS A 101 -49.86 33.21 26.60
CA LYS A 101 -51.04 32.36 26.38
C LYS A 101 -51.46 31.64 27.66
N ASN A 102 -50.49 31.13 28.42
CA ASN A 102 -50.73 30.47 29.69
C ASN A 102 -51.27 31.44 30.73
N PHE A 103 -50.69 32.64 30.84
CA PHE A 103 -51.17 33.69 31.74
C PHE A 103 -52.62 34.09 31.41
N MET A 104 -52.94 34.30 30.13
CA MET A 104 -54.31 34.63 29.70
C MET A 104 -55.30 33.51 30.05
N ARG A 105 -54.92 32.24 29.85
CA ARG A 105 -55.76 31.09 30.21
C ARG A 105 -55.99 31.02 31.73
N THR A 106 -54.94 31.17 32.52
CA THR A 106 -55.03 31.17 33.99
C THR A 106 -55.87 32.34 34.49
N ARG A 107 -55.74 33.53 33.89
CA ARG A 107 -56.60 34.68 34.19
C ARG A 107 -58.08 34.39 33.93
N GLN A 108 -58.40 33.80 32.78
CA GLN A 108 -59.78 33.40 32.46
C GLN A 108 -60.34 32.40 33.48
N GLN A 109 -59.54 31.39 33.87
CA GLN A 109 -59.94 30.42 34.90
C GLN A 109 -60.26 31.11 36.23
N PHE A 110 -59.39 32.00 36.70
CA PHE A 110 -59.65 32.78 37.92
C PHE A 110 -60.89 33.65 37.79
N GLU A 111 -61.08 34.37 36.68
CA GLU A 111 -62.28 35.20 36.48
C GLU A 111 -63.57 34.38 36.46
N GLU A 112 -63.54 33.18 35.88
CA GLU A 112 -64.66 32.23 35.93
C GLU A 112 -64.92 31.74 37.35
N GLU A 113 -63.87 31.41 38.10
CA GLU A 113 -63.96 31.04 39.52
C GLU A 113 -64.50 32.18 40.37
N TYR A 114 -64.04 33.43 40.17
CA TYR A 114 -64.58 34.62 40.85
C TYR A 114 -66.03 34.88 40.48
N LYS A 115 -66.44 34.69 39.22
CA LYS A 115 -67.85 34.81 38.82
C LYS A 115 -68.72 33.72 39.43
N LYS A 116 -68.20 32.51 39.58
CA LYS A 116 -68.88 31.38 40.24
C LYS A 116 -68.90 31.51 41.77
N GLY A 117 -67.84 32.06 42.37
CA GLY A 117 -67.62 32.24 43.81
C GLY A 117 -68.06 33.61 44.35
N GLY A 118 -68.35 34.58 43.48
CA GLY A 118 -68.88 35.91 43.78
C GLY A 118 -70.31 35.93 44.34
N GLY A 119 -70.77 34.78 44.85
CA GLY A 119 -71.92 34.66 45.74
C GLY A 119 -71.52 34.44 47.21
N GLY A 120 -70.25 34.59 47.60
CA GLY A 120 -69.88 34.41 49.01
C GLY A 120 -68.47 34.84 49.35
N HIS A 121 -68.26 36.14 49.55
CA HIS A 121 -67.37 36.69 50.58
C HIS A 121 -67.70 38.19 50.74
N HIS A 122 -68.82 38.44 51.43
CA HIS A 122 -69.12 39.63 52.25
C HIS A 122 -69.93 39.15 53.46
#